data_AF-A0A919WM54-F1
#
_entry.id   AF-A0A919WM54-F1
#
_cell.length_a   1.000
_cell.length_b   1.000
_cell.length_c   1.000
_cell.angle_alpha   90.00
_cell.angle_beta   90.00
_cell.angle_gamma   90.00
#
_symmetry.space_group_name_H-M   'P 1'
#
loop_
_entity.id
_entity.type
_entity.pdbx_description
1 polymer ?
#
loop_
_entity_poly.entity_id
_entity_poly.type
_entity_poly.pdbx_seq_one_letter_code
_entity_poly.pdbx_strand_id
1 'polypeptide(L)'
;MKLIKYLLIPLVLLGIAGFAVYYVGTNMASEKLMDVVTTELENSGEIDNIKEVIEGDPELKSFIEEASTADAKELPFTTKEEATRVLVNKVGLSSLNEIRVKVQDGSASKEEILQEVESKLSEEEILALKVIAYKELYGN
;
A
#
# COMPACT_ATOMS: atom_id res chain seq x y z
N MET A 1 13.18 3.65 -49.28
CA MET A 1 13.82 3.49 -47.95
C MET A 1 13.83 4.75 -47.06
N LYS A 2 13.50 5.95 -47.57
CA LYS A 2 13.50 7.18 -46.75
C LYS A 2 12.23 7.33 -45.88
N LEU A 3 11.04 7.05 -46.43
CA LEU A 3 9.75 7.13 -45.71
C LEU A 3 9.64 6.17 -44.52
N ILE A 4 10.12 4.93 -44.65
CA ILE A 4 10.16 3.97 -43.52
C ILE A 4 11.05 4.49 -42.41
N LYS A 5 12.24 5.04 -42.70
CA LYS A 5 13.09 5.66 -41.66
C LYS A 5 12.39 6.84 -40.96
N TYR A 6 11.65 7.67 -41.70
CA TYR A 6 10.93 8.82 -41.12
C TYR A 6 9.70 8.43 -40.28
N LEU A 7 9.05 7.30 -40.54
CA LEU A 7 7.95 6.78 -39.71
C LEU A 7 8.44 5.94 -38.52
N LEU A 8 9.60 5.29 -38.65
CA LEU A 8 10.15 4.41 -37.62
C LEU A 8 10.73 5.20 -36.43
N ILE A 9 11.28 6.39 -36.68
CA ILE A 9 11.79 7.29 -35.62
C ILE A 9 10.69 7.75 -34.63
N PRO A 10 9.55 8.34 -35.07
CA PRO A 10 8.48 8.72 -34.14
C PRO A 10 7.82 7.49 -33.48
N LEU A 11 7.77 6.35 -34.16
CA LEU A 11 7.23 5.11 -33.58
C LEU A 11 8.10 4.59 -32.42
N VAL A 12 9.43 4.62 -32.58
CA VAL A 12 10.37 4.24 -31.52
C VAL A 12 10.33 5.23 -30.37
N LEU A 13 10.24 6.54 -30.65
CA LEU A 13 10.09 7.56 -29.62
C LEU A 13 8.78 7.41 -28.83
N LEU A 14 7.67 7.09 -29.51
CA LEU A 14 6.40 6.79 -28.85
C LEU A 14 6.47 5.51 -28.01
N GLY A 15 7.18 4.49 -28.49
CA GLY A 15 7.41 3.26 -27.72
C GLY A 15 8.22 3.52 -26.44
N ILE A 16 9.29 4.32 -26.52
CA ILE A 16 10.11 4.71 -25.36
C ILE A 16 9.31 5.59 -24.41
N ALA A 17 8.56 6.57 -24.92
CA ALA A 17 7.71 7.44 -24.10
C ALA A 17 6.58 6.65 -23.41
N GLY A 18 5.94 5.72 -24.12
CA GLY A 18 4.93 4.83 -23.55
C GLY A 18 5.50 3.94 -22.45
N PHE A 19 6.70 3.38 -22.65
CA PHE A 19 7.41 2.60 -21.64
C PHE A 19 7.80 3.46 -20.43
N ALA A 20 8.27 4.69 -20.65
CA ALA A 20 8.62 5.62 -19.58
C ALA A 20 7.39 6.03 -18.74
N VAL A 21 6.26 6.32 -19.38
CA VAL A 21 5.00 6.61 -18.66
C VAL A 21 4.51 5.39 -17.88
N TYR A 22 4.61 4.20 -18.46
CA TYR A 22 4.22 2.96 -17.78
C TYR A 22 5.07 2.66 -16.53
N TYR A 23 6.40 2.88 -16.62
CA TYR A 23 7.33 2.54 -15.53
C TYR A 23 7.52 3.67 -14.50
N VAL A 24 7.48 4.93 -14.92
CA VAL A 24 7.75 6.11 -14.06
C VAL A 24 6.46 6.86 -13.69
N GLY A 25 5.50 6.95 -14.62
CA GLY A 25 4.29 7.76 -14.43
C GLY A 25 3.27 7.14 -13.47
N THR A 26 3.19 5.81 -13.41
CA THR A 26 2.26 5.09 -12.53
C THR A 26 2.65 5.22 -11.06
N ASN A 27 3.92 5.00 -10.72
CA ASN A 27 4.41 5.09 -9.33
C ASN A 27 4.23 6.50 -8.74
N MET A 28 4.61 7.55 -9.49
CA MET A 28 4.48 8.93 -9.02
C MET A 28 3.02 9.38 -8.88
N ALA A 29 2.10 8.85 -9.70
CA ALA A 29 0.68 9.18 -9.60
C ALA A 29 0.05 8.54 -8.36
N SER A 30 0.39 7.29 -8.05
CA SER A 30 -0.13 6.58 -6.88
C SER A 30 0.31 7.20 -5.56
N GLU A 31 1.58 7.63 -5.44
CA GLU A 31 2.09 8.34 -4.25
C GLU A 31 1.29 9.62 -3.99
N LYS A 32 1.16 10.49 -5.01
CA LYS A 32 0.41 11.74 -4.88
C LYS A 32 -1.06 11.51 -4.54
N LEU A 33 -1.68 10.47 -5.09
CA LEU A 33 -3.06 10.13 -4.76
C LEU A 33 -3.19 9.72 -3.31
N MET A 34 -2.27 8.89 -2.80
CA MET A 34 -2.29 8.47 -1.40
C MET A 34 -2.06 9.64 -0.46
N ASP A 35 -1.12 10.52 -0.76
CA ASP A 35 -0.85 11.72 0.04
C ASP A 35 -2.06 12.65 0.09
N VAL A 36 -2.78 12.83 -1.02
CA VAL A 36 -4.02 13.60 -1.06
C VAL A 36 -5.10 12.93 -0.21
N VAL A 37 -5.27 11.62 -0.29
CA VAL A 37 -6.24 10.88 0.52
C VAL A 37 -5.90 11.01 2.01
N THR A 38 -4.64 10.79 2.41
CA THR A 38 -4.20 10.95 3.79
C THR A 38 -4.45 12.39 4.27
N THR A 39 -4.07 13.40 3.47
CA THR A 39 -4.30 14.81 3.80
C THR A 39 -5.79 15.14 3.94
N GLU A 40 -6.65 14.56 3.09
CA GLU A 40 -8.10 14.74 3.19
C GLU A 40 -8.66 14.07 4.45
N LEU A 41 -8.20 12.86 4.79
CA LEU A 41 -8.60 12.14 6.02
C LEU A 41 -8.14 12.85 7.29
N GLU A 42 -6.95 13.46 7.28
CA GLU A 42 -6.45 14.29 8.37
C GLU A 42 -7.30 15.55 8.54
N ASN A 43 -7.56 16.27 7.45
CA ASN A 43 -8.34 17.51 7.49
C ASN A 43 -9.83 17.27 7.83
N SER A 44 -10.38 16.11 7.51
CA SER A 44 -11.75 15.75 7.85
C SER A 44 -11.91 15.26 9.29
N GLY A 45 -10.81 14.98 10.00
CA GLY A 45 -10.82 14.36 11.33
C GLY A 45 -11.09 12.86 11.30
N GLU A 46 -11.19 12.23 10.12
CA GLU A 46 -11.44 10.79 9.99
C GLU A 46 -10.24 9.97 10.49
N ILE A 47 -9.02 10.50 10.42
CA ILE A 47 -7.85 9.86 11.04
C ILE A 47 -8.02 9.71 12.56
N ASP A 48 -8.62 10.70 13.23
CA ASP A 48 -8.83 10.63 14.68
C ASP A 48 -9.91 9.60 15.05
N ASN A 49 -10.96 9.49 14.22
CA ASN A 49 -11.95 8.42 14.36
C ASN A 49 -11.32 7.03 14.20
N ILE A 50 -10.42 6.86 13.23
CA ILE A 50 -9.69 5.60 13.02
C ILE A 50 -8.81 5.27 14.23
N LYS A 51 -8.11 6.26 14.79
CA LYS A 51 -7.31 6.08 16.01
C LYS A 51 -8.19 5.66 17.19
N GLU A 52 -9.34 6.29 17.39
CA GLU A 52 -10.27 5.93 18.47
C GLU A 52 -10.77 4.48 18.33
N VAL A 53 -11.09 4.04 17.10
CA VAL A 53 -11.48 2.65 16.82
C VAL A 53 -10.34 1.68 17.15
N ILE A 54 -9.10 2.03 16.78
CA ILE A 54 -7.93 1.21 17.07
C ILE A 54 -7.64 1.14 18.57
N GLU A 55 -7.68 2.27 19.27
CA GLU A 55 -7.41 2.36 20.71
C GLU A 55 -8.51 1.69 21.55
N GLY A 56 -9.75 1.68 21.04
CA GLY A 56 -10.90 1.01 21.64
C GLY A 56 -10.90 -0.52 21.45
N ASP A 57 -10.09 -1.05 20.54
CA ASP A 57 -9.99 -2.47 20.24
C ASP A 57 -8.68 -3.05 20.81
N PRO A 58 -8.72 -3.97 21.79
CA PRO A 58 -7.51 -4.50 22.43
C PRO A 58 -6.52 -5.17 21.47
N GLU A 59 -7.02 -5.81 20.42
CA GLU A 59 -6.19 -6.50 19.42
C GLU A 59 -5.50 -5.48 18.52
N LEU A 60 -6.25 -4.52 17.96
CA LEU A 60 -5.66 -3.47 17.12
C LEU A 60 -4.68 -2.58 17.90
N LYS A 61 -5.01 -2.28 19.16
CA LYS A 61 -4.11 -1.55 20.05
C LYS A 61 -2.78 -2.29 20.24
N SER A 62 -2.81 -3.61 20.40
CA SER A 62 -1.59 -4.40 20.52
C SER A 62 -0.70 -4.30 19.28
N PHE A 63 -1.29 -4.21 18.08
CA PHE A 63 -0.53 -4.04 16.83
C PHE A 63 0.17 -2.69 16.77
N ILE A 64 -0.45 -1.63 17.30
CA ILE A 64 0.16 -0.30 17.39
C ILE A 64 1.28 -0.26 18.41
N GLU A 65 1.09 -0.89 19.58
CA GLU A 65 2.13 -0.96 20.62
C GLU A 65 3.37 -1.72 20.11
N GLU A 66 3.16 -2.86 19.46
CA GLU A 66 4.20 -3.66 18.80
C GLU A 66 4.94 -2.82 17.74
N ALA A 67 4.19 -2.15 16.86
CA ALA A 67 4.76 -1.28 15.83
C ALA A 67 5.59 -0.12 16.41
N SER A 68 5.14 0.50 17.51
CA SER A 68 5.80 1.65 18.11
C SER A 68 7.15 1.33 18.75
N THR A 69 7.37 0.05 19.10
CA THR A 69 8.58 -0.42 19.79
C THR A 69 9.53 -1.20 18.88
N ALA A 70 9.13 -1.49 17.65
CA ALA A 70 9.93 -2.21 16.67
C ALA A 70 11.14 -1.40 16.19
N ASP A 71 12.30 -2.06 16.04
CA ASP A 71 13.47 -1.44 15.41
C ASP A 71 13.31 -1.42 13.88
N ALA A 72 13.04 -0.24 13.34
CA ALA A 72 12.84 -0.03 11.91
C ALA A 72 14.03 -0.48 11.04
N LYS A 73 15.24 -0.62 11.60
CA LYS A 73 16.43 -1.03 10.84
C LYS A 73 16.50 -2.53 10.58
N GLU A 74 15.76 -3.33 11.34
CA GLU A 74 15.75 -4.80 11.22
C GLU A 74 14.59 -5.30 10.36
N LEU A 75 13.70 -4.39 9.91
CA LEU A 75 12.53 -4.74 9.12
C LEU A 75 12.86 -5.07 7.66
N PRO A 76 12.16 -6.03 7.04
CA PRO A 76 12.39 -6.43 5.64
C PRO A 76 12.08 -5.32 4.63
N PHE A 77 11.30 -4.31 5.02
CA PHE A 77 11.02 -3.10 4.24
C PHE A 77 10.55 -1.99 5.16
N THR A 78 10.65 -0.74 4.69
CA THR A 78 10.33 0.43 5.52
C THR A 78 9.49 1.50 4.81
N THR A 79 9.28 1.37 3.50
CA THR A 79 8.50 2.34 2.71
C THR A 79 7.17 1.75 2.22
N LYS A 80 6.20 2.64 1.94
CA LYS A 80 4.89 2.28 1.38
C LYS A 80 4.99 1.54 0.06
N GLU A 81 5.94 1.93 -0.78
CA GLU A 81 6.14 1.38 -2.12
C GLU A 81 6.65 -0.05 -2.03
N GLU A 82 7.58 -0.31 -1.10
CA GLU A 82 8.06 -1.65 -0.79
C GLU A 82 6.94 -2.52 -0.21
N ALA A 83 6.18 -2.01 0.76
CA ALA A 83 5.02 -2.68 1.33
C ALA A 83 3.98 -3.05 0.26
N THR A 84 3.67 -2.12 -0.65
CA THR A 84 2.75 -2.36 -1.77
C THR A 84 3.25 -3.47 -2.67
N ARG A 85 4.55 -3.48 -3.00
CA ARG A 85 5.16 -4.55 -3.80
C ARG A 85 5.09 -5.89 -3.07
N VAL A 86 5.38 -5.92 -1.77
CA VAL A 86 5.29 -7.14 -0.95
C VAL A 86 3.87 -7.68 -0.93
N LEU A 87 2.87 -6.84 -0.66
CA LEU A 87 1.45 -7.23 -0.69
C LEU A 87 1.03 -7.77 -2.06
N VAL A 88 1.36 -7.07 -3.15
CA VAL A 88 1.02 -7.52 -4.50
C VAL A 88 1.72 -8.85 -4.85
N ASN A 89 2.98 -9.03 -4.44
CA ASN A 89 3.76 -10.23 -4.75
C ASN A 89 3.38 -11.44 -3.88
N LYS A 90 3.10 -11.25 -2.59
CA LYS A 90 2.83 -12.32 -1.62
C LYS A 90 1.34 -12.60 -1.46
N VAL A 91 0.53 -11.56 -1.26
CA VAL A 91 -0.91 -11.70 -1.08
C VAL A 91 -1.61 -11.92 -2.42
N GLY A 92 -1.15 -11.20 -3.46
CA GLY A 92 -1.65 -11.30 -4.82
C GLY A 92 -2.75 -10.29 -5.13
N LEU A 93 -2.70 -9.69 -6.33
CA LEU A 93 -3.65 -8.66 -6.75
C LEU A 93 -5.12 -9.13 -6.73
N SER A 94 -5.39 -10.38 -7.11
CA SER A 94 -6.74 -10.96 -7.07
C SER A 94 -7.27 -11.07 -5.64
N SER A 95 -6.47 -11.60 -4.71
CA SER A 95 -6.87 -11.71 -3.30
C SER A 95 -7.06 -10.34 -2.65
N LEU A 96 -6.17 -9.38 -2.91
CA LEU A 96 -6.34 -8.00 -2.44
C LEU A 96 -7.66 -7.38 -2.97
N ASN A 97 -8.01 -7.68 -4.23
CA ASN A 97 -9.27 -7.24 -4.81
C ASN A 97 -10.49 -7.94 -4.17
N GLU A 98 -10.39 -9.23 -3.85
CA GLU A 98 -11.43 -9.98 -3.14
C GLU A 98 -11.64 -9.43 -1.72
N ILE A 99 -10.58 -9.19 -0.96
CA ILE A 99 -10.64 -8.54 0.36
C ILE A 99 -11.35 -7.19 0.24
N ARG A 100 -10.97 -6.34 -0.73
CA ARG A 100 -11.64 -5.04 -0.94
C ARG A 100 -13.14 -5.20 -1.18
N VAL A 101 -13.56 -6.16 -2.02
CA VAL A 101 -14.98 -6.40 -2.30
C VAL A 101 -15.71 -6.85 -1.03
N LYS A 102 -15.15 -7.82 -0.29
CA LYS A 102 -15.76 -8.34 0.94
C LYS A 102 -15.83 -7.31 2.08
N VAL A 103 -14.90 -6.35 2.12
CA VAL A 103 -14.95 -5.24 3.07
C VAL A 103 -16.03 -4.24 2.66
N GLN A 104 -16.14 -3.92 1.37
CA GLN A 104 -17.12 -2.97 0.86
C GLN A 104 -18.57 -3.45 1.00
N ASP A 105 -18.81 -4.76 0.84
CA ASP A 105 -20.13 -5.36 0.99
C ASP A 105 -20.45 -5.78 2.45
N GLY A 106 -19.48 -5.66 3.36
CA GLY A 106 -19.63 -6.01 4.78
C GLY A 106 -19.70 -7.51 5.04
N SER A 107 -19.24 -8.36 4.09
CA SER A 107 -19.30 -9.82 4.19
C SER A 107 -18.06 -10.45 4.84
N ALA A 108 -16.95 -9.72 4.99
CA ALA A 108 -15.76 -10.20 5.70
C ALA A 108 -15.70 -9.74 7.15
N SER A 109 -15.28 -10.65 8.04
CA SER A 109 -14.86 -10.29 9.40
C SER A 109 -13.42 -9.78 9.44
N LYS A 110 -13.05 -9.09 10.52
CA LYS A 110 -11.67 -8.64 10.74
C LYS A 110 -10.70 -9.82 10.76
N GLU A 111 -11.07 -10.88 11.46
CA GLU A 111 -10.26 -12.08 11.67
C GLU A 111 -10.02 -12.82 10.35
N GLU A 112 -11.03 -12.89 9.48
CA GLU A 112 -10.89 -13.49 8.15
C GLU A 112 -9.88 -12.72 7.28
N ILE A 113 -9.90 -11.39 7.34
CA ILE A 113 -8.97 -10.53 6.59
C ILE A 113 -7.55 -10.69 7.15
N LEU A 114 -7.40 -10.64 8.47
CA LEU A 114 -6.10 -10.82 9.13
C LEU A 114 -5.51 -12.19 8.78
N GLN A 115 -6.30 -13.26 8.90
CA GLN A 115 -5.86 -14.61 8.58
C GLN A 115 -5.46 -14.74 7.09
N GLU A 116 -6.20 -14.13 6.17
CA GLU A 116 -5.88 -14.18 4.74
C GLU A 116 -4.54 -13.49 4.43
N VAL A 117 -4.23 -12.39 5.11
CA VAL A 117 -2.98 -11.65 4.94
C VAL A 117 -1.81 -12.33 5.68
N GLU A 118 -1.99 -12.69 6.95
CA GLU A 118 -0.98 -13.35 7.80
C GLU A 118 -0.57 -14.72 7.28
N SER A 119 -1.48 -15.48 6.67
CA SER A 119 -1.13 -16.79 6.08
C SER A 119 -0.14 -16.72 4.90
N LYS A 120 0.07 -15.52 4.34
CA LYS A 120 0.91 -15.31 3.14
C LYS A 120 2.17 -14.49 3.40
N LEU A 121 2.31 -13.94 4.61
CA LEU A 121 3.41 -13.08 5.01
C LEU A 121 4.15 -13.69 6.20
N SER A 122 5.44 -13.42 6.30
CA SER A 122 6.22 -13.75 7.49
C SER A 122 5.91 -12.79 8.64
N GLU A 123 6.24 -13.19 9.87
CA GLU A 123 6.06 -12.35 11.06
C GLU A 123 6.79 -11.01 10.93
N GLU A 124 8.01 -11.00 10.35
CA GLU A 124 8.77 -9.77 10.14
C GLU A 124 8.13 -8.86 9.07
N GLU A 125 7.53 -9.45 8.02
CA GLU A 125 6.80 -8.70 7.00
C GLU A 125 5.50 -8.10 7.57
N ILE A 126 4.78 -8.84 8.43
CA ILE A 126 3.60 -8.33 9.14
C ILE A 126 4.00 -7.17 10.06
N LEU A 127 5.09 -7.33 10.82
CA LEU A 127 5.60 -6.28 11.69
C LEU A 127 5.95 -5.02 10.88
N ALA A 128 6.60 -5.18 9.72
CA ALA A 128 6.91 -4.06 8.84
C ALA A 128 5.65 -3.34 8.32
N LEU A 129 4.57 -4.07 7.99
CA LEU A 129 3.28 -3.45 7.64
C LEU A 129 2.67 -2.67 8.81
N LYS A 130 2.69 -3.24 10.03
CA LYS A 130 2.19 -2.57 11.24
C LYS A 130 2.97 -1.27 11.51
N VAL A 131 4.29 -1.30 11.37
CA VAL A 131 5.17 -0.12 11.54
C VAL A 131 4.85 0.96 10.53
N ILE A 132 4.66 0.61 9.25
CA ILE A 132 4.29 1.59 8.23
C ILE A 132 2.91 2.18 8.52
N ALA A 133 1.91 1.34 8.84
CA ALA A 133 0.58 1.82 9.19
C ALA A 133 0.59 2.75 10.41
N TYR A 134 1.40 2.43 11.43
CA TYR A 134 1.59 3.28 12.59
C TYR A 134 2.16 4.66 12.21
N LYS A 135 3.20 4.69 11.38
CA LYS A 135 3.78 5.96 10.92
C LYS A 135 2.77 6.81 10.15
N GLU A 136 1.94 6.19 9.31
CA GLU A 136 0.89 6.88 8.57
C GLU A 136 -0.20 7.46 9.46
N LEU A 137 -0.64 6.72 10.47
CA LEU A 137 -1.70 7.18 11.36
C LEU A 137 -1.21 8.25 12.33
N TYR A 138 0.04 8.15 12.81
CA TYR A 138 0.55 8.98 13.91
C TYR A 138 1.61 10.01 13.47
N GLY A 139 2.01 10.05 12.20
CA GLY A 139 2.92 11.05 11.63
C GLY A 139 4.37 10.93 12.09
N ASN A 140 4.87 9.71 12.31
CA ASN A 140 6.25 9.43 12.78
C ASN A 140 7.22 8.99 11.67
#